data_AF-A0A7X8CPI1-F1
#
_entry.id   AF-A0A7X8CPI1-F1
#
_cell.length_a   1.000
_cell.length_b   1.000
_cell.length_c   1.000
_cell.angle_alpha   90.00
_cell.angle_beta   90.00
_cell.angle_gamma   90.00
#
_symmetry.space_group_name_H-M   'P 1'
#
loop_
_entity.id
_entity.type
_entity.pdbx_description
1 polymer ?
#
loop_
_entity_poly.entity_id
_entity_poly.type
_entity_poly.pdbx_seq_one_letter_code
_entity_poly.pdbx_strand_id
1 'polypeptide(L)'
;MKIHFPLKDVIIKEVTTARKVDDPVYADGFWQMNQNEFSMQVEGVGSYYACNGNEVEYAPLPSATPESVELYLNGSVYGAVLHQRKILPLHGSCFIEQGMGVMLCGDSGSGKSSLTTAFCMNGAEFLTDDVTPIVFDNNKPFILSFSDRIKLWKHTLE
;
A
#
# COMPACT_ATOMS: atom_id res chain seq x y z
N MET A 1 -1.66 -8.19 18.17
CA MET A 1 -2.46 -7.62 17.07
C MET A 1 -2.28 -8.49 15.84
N LYS A 2 -3.33 -8.80 15.06
CA LYS A 2 -3.18 -9.60 13.84
C LYS A 2 -3.01 -8.65 12.66
N ILE A 3 -1.76 -8.38 12.27
CA ILE A 3 -1.45 -7.54 11.12
C ILE A 3 -1.86 -8.24 9.83
N HIS A 4 -2.55 -7.51 8.96
CA HIS A 4 -2.79 -7.92 7.58
C HIS A 4 -1.95 -7.08 6.63
N PHE A 5 -1.22 -7.76 5.73
CA PHE A 5 -0.42 -7.16 4.70
C PHE A 5 -0.75 -7.80 3.35
N PRO A 6 -0.73 -7.05 2.22
CA PRO A 6 -1.26 -7.56 0.95
C PRO A 6 -0.45 -8.73 0.38
N LEU A 7 0.86 -8.76 0.63
CA LEU A 7 1.78 -9.76 0.10
C LEU A 7 2.04 -10.86 1.13
N LYS A 8 1.57 -12.07 0.85
CA LYS A 8 1.65 -13.23 1.77
C LYS A 8 3.08 -13.78 1.94
N ASP A 9 3.96 -13.47 0.99
CA ASP A 9 5.36 -13.91 0.96
C ASP A 9 6.31 -12.93 1.68
N VAL A 10 5.81 -11.81 2.21
CA VAL A 10 6.60 -10.85 2.98
C VAL A 10 6.63 -11.24 4.46
N ILE A 11 7.83 -11.27 5.03
CA ILE A 11 8.05 -11.53 6.46
C ILE A 11 7.86 -10.22 7.21
N ILE A 12 6.95 -10.22 8.19
CA ILE A 12 6.62 -9.03 8.96
C ILE A 12 6.94 -9.28 10.42
N LYS A 13 7.70 -8.37 11.03
CA LYS A 13 8.16 -8.47 12.42
C LYS A 13 7.83 -7.20 13.20
N GLU A 14 7.19 -7.38 14.34
CA GLU A 14 7.13 -6.33 15.37
C GLU A 14 8.47 -6.31 16.11
N VAL A 15 9.08 -5.13 16.23
CA VAL A 15 10.38 -4.95 16.88
C VAL A 15 10.34 -3.77 17.84
N THR A 16 11.28 -3.72 18.79
CA THR A 16 11.40 -2.58 19.71
C THR A 16 11.97 -1.34 19.03
N THR A 17 12.82 -1.54 18.02
CA THR A 17 13.44 -0.46 17.25
C THR A 17 13.62 -0.94 15.82
N ALA A 18 12.97 -0.28 14.87
CA ALA A 18 13.11 -0.60 13.46
C ALA A 18 14.51 -0.18 12.98
N ARG A 19 15.05 -0.93 12.01
CA ARG A 19 16.28 -0.55 11.32
C ARG A 19 16.18 0.82 10.64
N LYS A 20 17.35 1.41 10.40
CA LYS A 20 17.53 2.56 9.52
C LYS A 20 18.11 2.10 8.19
N VAL A 21 18.03 2.95 7.17
CA VAL A 21 18.58 2.65 5.84
C VAL A 21 20.10 2.84 5.86
N ASP A 22 20.83 1.87 5.32
CA ASP A 22 22.26 1.99 5.07
C ASP A 22 22.48 2.81 3.78
N ASP A 23 23.43 3.76 3.80
CA ASP A 23 23.77 4.62 2.66
C ASP A 23 22.56 5.18 1.88
N PRO A 24 21.68 5.99 2.53
CA PRO A 24 20.46 6.46 1.90
C PRO A 24 20.77 7.39 0.72
N VAL A 25 20.11 7.12 -0.42
CA VAL A 25 20.13 8.02 -1.59
C VAL A 25 19.22 9.23 -1.36
N TYR A 26 18.19 9.06 -0.54
CA TYR A 26 17.34 10.13 -0.05
C TYR A 26 17.10 9.97 1.45
N ALA A 27 17.21 11.09 2.18
CA ALA A 27 16.89 11.15 3.60
C ALA A 27 16.36 12.53 3.98
N ASP A 28 15.28 12.55 4.77
CA ASP A 28 14.79 13.74 5.45
C ASP A 28 14.50 13.43 6.93
N GLY A 29 13.72 14.28 7.61
CA GLY A 29 13.37 14.08 9.02
C GLY A 29 12.44 12.89 9.31
N PHE A 30 11.79 12.33 8.28
CA PHE A 30 10.75 11.32 8.43
C PHE A 30 11.00 10.07 7.56
N TRP A 31 11.79 10.15 6.50
CA TRP A 31 11.99 9.11 5.49
C TRP A 31 13.48 8.92 5.23
N GLN A 32 13.87 7.66 4.98
CA GLN A 32 15.15 7.32 4.37
C GLN A 32 14.92 6.21 3.36
N MET A 33 15.61 6.26 2.23
CA MET A 33 15.49 5.22 1.22
C MET A 33 16.71 5.10 0.32
N ASN A 34 16.95 3.87 -0.12
CA ASN A 34 17.79 3.53 -1.26
C ASN A 34 17.00 2.54 -2.15
N GLN A 35 17.66 1.90 -3.13
CA GLN A 35 16.98 0.98 -4.04
C GLN A 35 16.34 -0.24 -3.35
N ASN A 36 16.92 -0.69 -2.24
CA ASN A 36 16.58 -1.95 -1.58
C ASN A 36 15.98 -1.75 -0.19
N GLU A 37 16.06 -0.55 0.36
CA GLU A 37 15.70 -0.25 1.73
C GLU A 37 14.86 1.01 1.84
N PHE A 38 13.98 1.00 2.81
CA PHE A 38 13.09 2.09 3.13
C PHE A 38 12.91 2.15 4.64
N SER A 39 12.98 3.34 5.23
CA SER A 39 12.57 3.57 6.60
C SER A 39 11.69 4.81 6.68
N MET A 40 10.72 4.77 7.59
CA MET A 40 9.79 5.87 7.84
C MET A 40 9.51 6.01 9.32
N GLN A 41 9.50 7.24 9.82
CA GLN A 41 9.06 7.59 11.16
C GLN A 41 7.78 8.41 11.08
N VAL A 42 6.75 7.93 11.77
CA VAL A 42 5.44 8.57 11.85
C VAL A 42 5.20 9.05 13.27
N GLU A 43 5.07 10.37 13.42
CA GLU A 43 4.77 10.99 14.71
C GLU A 43 3.49 10.42 15.32
N GLY A 44 3.55 10.07 16.61
CA GLY A 44 2.41 9.50 17.35
C GLY A 44 2.06 8.04 17.01
N VAL A 45 2.66 7.45 15.97
CA VAL A 45 2.33 6.08 15.52
C VAL A 45 3.51 5.11 15.66
N GLY A 46 4.69 5.39 15.13
CA GLY A 46 5.79 4.43 15.18
C GLY A 46 6.82 4.58 14.08
N SER A 47 7.72 3.60 14.01
CA SER A 47 8.73 3.51 12.96
C SER A 47 8.56 2.23 12.16
N TYR A 48 8.89 2.32 10.88
CA TYR A 48 8.74 1.26 9.90
C TYR A 48 10.03 1.13 9.11
N TYR A 49 10.35 -0.10 8.71
CA TYR A 49 11.46 -0.39 7.82
C TYR A 49 11.08 -1.53 6.88
N ALA A 50 11.48 -1.43 5.61
CA ALA A 50 11.28 -2.46 4.60
C ALA A 50 12.56 -2.71 3.81
N CYS A 51 12.87 -3.97 3.53
CA CYS A 51 14.11 -4.36 2.87
C CYS A 51 13.89 -5.47 1.83
N ASN A 52 14.63 -5.37 0.72
CA ASN A 52 14.73 -6.35 -0.36
C ASN A 52 13.38 -6.81 -0.94
N GLY A 53 12.32 -6.04 -0.70
CA GLY A 53 10.96 -6.38 -1.08
C GLY A 53 10.36 -7.59 -0.35
N ASN A 54 11.01 -8.16 0.66
CA ASN A 54 10.53 -9.40 1.31
C ASN A 54 10.53 -9.35 2.85
N GLU A 55 11.05 -8.27 3.43
CA GLU A 55 11.07 -8.08 4.88
C GLU A 55 10.48 -6.72 5.26
N VAL A 56 9.67 -6.72 6.31
CA VAL A 56 9.13 -5.53 6.96
C VAL A 56 9.31 -5.63 8.47
N GLU A 57 9.78 -4.54 9.06
CA GLU A 57 9.83 -4.31 10.49
C GLU A 57 8.93 -3.13 10.83
N TYR A 58 8.22 -3.23 11.96
CA TYR A 58 7.50 -2.11 12.52
C TYR A 58 7.67 -2.06 14.04
N ALA A 59 7.84 -0.86 14.58
CA ALA A 59 7.93 -0.58 16.00
C ALA A 59 6.85 0.46 16.34
N PRO A 60 5.65 0.03 16.76
CA PRO A 60 4.57 0.93 17.10
C PRO A 60 4.84 1.62 18.44
N LEU A 61 4.41 2.88 18.57
CA LEU A 61 4.40 3.59 19.85
C LEU A 61 3.26 3.07 20.74
N PRO A 62 3.37 3.16 22.08
CA PRO A 62 2.29 2.75 22.98
C PRO A 62 0.96 3.46 22.75
N SER A 63 0.98 4.65 22.16
CA SER A 63 -0.21 5.45 21.81
C SER A 63 -0.86 5.06 20.48
N ALA A 64 -0.22 4.21 19.68
CA ALA A 64 -0.69 3.88 18.34
C ALA A 64 -1.90 2.95 18.39
N THR A 65 -2.89 3.21 17.54
CA THR A 65 -4.02 2.29 17.36
C THR A 65 -3.66 1.23 16.32
N PRO A 66 -4.28 0.04 16.37
CA PRO A 66 -4.10 -0.96 15.33
C PRO A 66 -4.35 -0.43 13.91
N GLU A 67 -5.37 0.41 13.76
CA GLU A 67 -5.78 0.99 12.48
C GLU A 67 -4.73 1.96 11.95
N SER A 68 -4.12 2.79 12.82
CA SER A 68 -3.05 3.69 12.38
C SER A 68 -1.80 2.91 11.97
N VAL A 69 -1.47 1.83 12.68
CA VAL A 69 -0.35 0.96 12.30
C VAL A 69 -0.61 0.29 10.95
N GLU A 70 -1.81 -0.26 10.76
CA GLU A 70 -2.21 -0.91 9.52
C GLU A 70 -2.27 0.05 8.33
N LEU A 71 -2.66 1.32 8.55
CA LEU A 71 -2.69 2.34 7.51
C LEU A 71 -1.32 2.52 6.86
N TYR A 72 -0.26 2.71 7.66
CA TYR A 72 1.08 2.92 7.12
C TYR A 72 1.72 1.64 6.57
N LEU A 73 1.41 0.48 7.16
CA LEU A 73 1.83 -0.82 6.63
C LEU A 73 1.24 -1.07 5.24
N ASN A 74 -0.07 -0.86 5.07
CA ASN A 74 -0.77 -1.15 3.81
C ASN A 74 -0.66 -0.03 2.76
N GLY A 75 -0.25 1.18 3.16
CA GLY A 75 0.01 2.30 2.27
C GLY A 75 1.50 2.42 1.93
N SER A 76 2.22 3.25 2.69
CA SER A 76 3.61 3.65 2.38
C SER A 76 4.59 2.49 2.38
N VAL A 77 4.53 1.61 3.38
CA VAL A 77 5.44 0.45 3.48
C VAL A 77 5.18 -0.53 2.35
N TYR A 78 3.91 -0.79 2.02
CA TYR A 78 3.56 -1.63 0.88
C TYR A 78 4.07 -1.04 -0.44
N GLY A 79 3.90 0.27 -0.66
CA GLY A 79 4.45 0.97 -1.81
C GLY A 79 5.97 0.83 -1.91
N ALA A 80 6.69 0.97 -0.79
CA ALA A 80 8.14 0.77 -0.75
C ALA A 80 8.55 -0.67 -1.13
N VAL A 81 7.85 -1.67 -0.60
CA VAL A 81 8.07 -3.08 -0.94
C VAL A 81 7.85 -3.33 -2.44
N LEU A 82 6.80 -2.75 -3.04
CA LEU A 82 6.55 -2.85 -4.48
C LEU A 82 7.67 -2.21 -5.30
N HIS A 83 8.15 -1.03 -4.92
CA HIS A 83 9.29 -0.38 -5.58
C HIS A 83 10.57 -1.23 -5.50
N GLN A 84 10.87 -1.83 -4.35
CA GLN A 84 12.00 -2.75 -4.17
C GLN A 84 11.88 -3.99 -5.08
N ARG A 85 10.64 -4.42 -5.38
CA ARG A 85 10.32 -5.49 -6.35
C ARG A 85 10.25 -5.03 -7.81
N LYS A 86 10.53 -3.75 -8.10
CA LYS A 86 10.39 -3.14 -9.44
C LYS A 86 8.96 -3.19 -10.00
N ILE A 87 7.97 -3.23 -9.12
CA ILE A 87 6.55 -3.11 -9.46
C ILE A 87 6.17 -1.64 -9.24
N LEU A 88 5.44 -1.04 -10.17
CA LEU A 88 5.05 0.37 -10.08
C LEU A 88 3.76 0.51 -9.24
N PRO A 89 3.80 1.08 -8.02
CA PRO A 89 2.58 1.41 -7.30
C PRO A 89 1.99 2.71 -7.85
N LEU A 90 0.71 2.69 -8.21
CA LEU A 90 -0.07 3.89 -8.52
C LEU A 90 -1.17 4.10 -7.49
N HIS A 91 -1.44 5.36 -7.15
CA HIS A 91 -2.58 5.70 -6.30
C HIS A 91 -3.83 5.86 -7.16
N GLY A 92 -4.83 5.01 -6.96
CA GLY A 92 -6.03 4.99 -7.79
C GLY A 92 -7.03 3.92 -7.38
N SER A 93 -8.29 4.16 -7.74
CA SER A 93 -9.38 3.22 -7.47
C SER A 93 -9.59 2.28 -8.65
N CYS A 94 -9.58 0.98 -8.39
CA CYS A 94 -9.57 -0.06 -9.39
C CYS A 94 -10.73 -1.04 -9.24
N PHE A 95 -11.28 -1.45 -10.39
CA PHE A 95 -12.31 -2.48 -10.50
C PHE A 95 -12.19 -3.22 -11.82
N ILE A 96 -12.79 -4.41 -11.91
CA ILE A 96 -12.94 -5.17 -13.15
C ILE A 96 -14.36 -4.96 -13.67
N GLU A 97 -14.47 -4.44 -14.89
CA GLU A 97 -15.73 -4.30 -15.62
C GLU A 97 -15.60 -5.10 -16.92
N GLN A 98 -16.50 -6.05 -17.15
CA GLN A 98 -16.54 -6.88 -18.37
C GLN A 98 -15.19 -7.56 -18.70
N GLY A 99 -14.48 -8.01 -17.67
CA GLY A 99 -13.18 -8.68 -17.80
C GLY A 99 -11.99 -7.73 -18.04
N MET A 100 -12.21 -6.42 -18.02
CA MET A 100 -11.17 -5.39 -18.17
C MET A 100 -10.90 -4.71 -16.83
N GLY A 101 -9.62 -4.62 -16.44
CA GLY A 101 -9.21 -3.82 -15.29
C GLY A 101 -9.27 -2.32 -15.61
N VAL A 102 -10.03 -1.58 -14.83
CA VAL A 102 -10.18 -0.12 -14.94
C VAL A 102 -9.57 0.53 -13.69
N MET A 103 -8.69 1.51 -13.89
CA MET A 103 -8.15 2.35 -12.83
C MET A 103 -8.59 3.79 -13.02
N LEU A 104 -9.23 4.35 -12.00
CA LEU A 104 -9.60 5.74 -11.92
C LEU A 104 -8.47 6.51 -11.23
N CYS A 105 -7.95 7.52 -11.93
CA CYS A 105 -6.92 8.44 -11.43
C CYS A 105 -7.51 9.85 -11.29
N GLY A 106 -6.98 10.63 -10.35
CA GLY A 106 -7.44 11.98 -10.07
C GLY A 106 -7.13 12.40 -8.64
N ASP A 107 -7.31 13.67 -8.34
CA ASP A 107 -7.02 14.23 -7.02
C ASP A 107 -7.89 13.62 -5.91
N SER A 108 -7.42 13.73 -4.67
CA SER A 108 -8.25 13.36 -3.52
C SER A 108 -9.56 14.17 -3.54
N GLY A 109 -10.68 13.51 -3.25
CA GLY A 109 -12.01 14.13 -3.34
C GLY A 109 -12.61 14.25 -4.74
N SER A 110 -11.91 13.83 -5.81
CA SER A 110 -12.44 13.90 -7.19
C SER A 110 -13.58 12.92 -7.51
N GLY A 111 -14.01 12.10 -6.54
CA GLY A 111 -15.10 11.13 -6.70
C GLY A 111 -14.70 9.74 -7.21
N LYS A 112 -13.41 9.40 -7.27
CA LYS A 112 -12.92 8.07 -7.73
C LYS A 112 -13.57 6.91 -6.98
N SER A 113 -13.59 6.99 -5.65
CA SER A 113 -14.17 5.94 -4.80
C SER A 113 -15.69 5.85 -5.00
N SER A 114 -16.39 6.99 -5.08
CA SER A 114 -17.83 7.01 -5.35
C SER A 114 -18.18 6.40 -6.71
N LEU A 115 -17.42 6.72 -7.76
CA LEU A 115 -17.62 6.14 -9.09
C LEU A 115 -17.30 4.64 -9.10
N THR A 116 -16.22 4.22 -8.44
CA THR A 116 -15.88 2.80 -8.27
C THR A 116 -17.01 2.05 -7.58
N THR A 117 -17.55 2.59 -6.49
CA THR A 117 -18.70 2.02 -5.78
C THR A 117 -19.91 1.90 -6.71
N ALA A 118 -20.22 2.93 -7.51
CA ALA A 118 -21.33 2.88 -8.45
C ALA A 118 -21.16 1.77 -9.51
N PHE A 119 -19.95 1.54 -10.03
CA PHE A 119 -19.67 0.40 -10.91
C PHE A 119 -19.83 -0.94 -10.18
N CYS A 120 -19.31 -1.06 -8.97
CA CYS A 120 -19.41 -2.28 -8.17
C CYS A 120 -20.87 -2.63 -7.83
N MET A 121 -21.69 -1.62 -7.51
CA MET A 121 -23.13 -1.81 -7.30
C MET A 121 -23.88 -2.26 -8.56
N ASN A 122 -23.31 -2.06 -9.74
CA ASN A 122 -23.84 -2.50 -11.03
C ASN A 122 -23.19 -3.79 -11.55
N GLY A 123 -22.41 -4.50 -10.73
CA GLY A 123 -21.87 -5.82 -11.04
C GLY A 123 -20.38 -5.86 -11.40
N ALA A 124 -19.67 -4.73 -11.35
CA ALA A 124 -18.22 -4.72 -11.44
C ALA A 124 -17.57 -5.38 -10.20
N GLU A 125 -16.39 -5.97 -10.37
CA GLU A 125 -15.63 -6.56 -9.26
C GLU A 125 -14.64 -5.53 -8.70
N PHE A 126 -14.76 -5.18 -7.42
CA PHE A 126 -13.82 -4.27 -6.76
C PHE A 126 -12.42 -4.90 -6.62
N LEU A 127 -11.37 -4.13 -6.90
CA LEU A 127 -9.98 -4.54 -6.68
C LEU A 127 -9.34 -3.85 -5.48
N THR A 128 -9.16 -2.52 -5.55
CA THR A 128 -8.48 -1.71 -4.52
C THR A 128 -8.84 -0.24 -4.69
N ASP A 129 -8.75 0.57 -3.64
CA ASP A 129 -9.01 2.02 -3.68
C ASP A 129 -7.79 2.90 -3.37
N ASP A 130 -6.65 2.29 -3.03
CA ASP A 130 -5.47 3.00 -2.52
C ASP A 130 -4.22 2.71 -3.36
N VAL A 131 -3.48 1.65 -3.05
CA VAL A 131 -2.25 1.28 -3.78
C VAL A 131 -2.58 0.21 -4.83
N THR A 132 -2.39 0.57 -6.10
CA THR A 132 -2.58 -0.31 -7.26
C THR A 132 -1.24 -0.72 -7.86
N PRO A 133 -0.82 -2.00 -7.77
CA PRO A 133 0.42 -2.46 -8.38
C PRO A 133 0.26 -2.66 -9.88
N ILE A 134 1.13 -2.01 -10.66
CA ILE A 134 1.18 -2.10 -12.11
C ILE A 134 2.46 -2.82 -12.55
N VAL A 135 2.32 -3.79 -13.45
CA VAL A 135 3.43 -4.40 -14.18
C VAL A 135 3.27 -4.21 -15.67
N PHE A 136 4.38 -4.32 -16.38
CA PHE A 136 4.41 -4.20 -17.82
C PHE A 136 4.84 -5.52 -18.44
N ASP A 137 4.00 -6.06 -19.33
CA ASP A 137 4.38 -7.14 -20.24
C ASP A 137 4.29 -6.63 -21.67
N ASN A 138 5.37 -6.76 -22.44
CA ASN A 138 5.44 -6.26 -23.82
C ASN A 138 4.97 -4.80 -23.98
N ASN A 139 5.38 -3.90 -23.07
CA ASN A 139 4.98 -2.49 -22.98
C ASN A 139 3.47 -2.25 -22.74
N LYS A 140 2.71 -3.27 -22.38
CA LYS A 140 1.30 -3.14 -21.98
C LYS A 140 1.19 -3.17 -20.46
N PRO A 141 0.52 -2.18 -19.84
CA PRO A 141 0.31 -2.18 -18.40
C PRO A 141 -0.75 -3.22 -18.01
N PHE A 142 -0.50 -3.92 -16.91
CA PHE A 142 -1.43 -4.84 -16.26
C PHE A 142 -1.55 -4.48 -14.78
N ILE A 143 -2.79 -4.52 -14.27
CA ILE A 143 -3.06 -4.39 -12.84
C ILE A 143 -2.85 -5.76 -12.20
N LEU A 144 -1.98 -5.83 -11.19
CA LEU A 144 -1.86 -7.03 -10.39
C LEU A 144 -2.88 -7.01 -9.26
N SER A 145 -3.84 -7.93 -9.34
CA SER A 145 -4.74 -8.22 -8.23
C SER A 145 -3.98 -9.03 -7.18
N PHE A 146 -3.43 -8.35 -6.18
CA PHE A 146 -2.83 -8.97 -5.00
C PHE A 146 -3.72 -8.79 -3.77
N SER A 147 -4.98 -9.24 -3.79
CA SER A 147 -5.75 -9.40 -2.54
C SER A 147 -7.04 -10.18 -2.73
N ASP A 148 -7.26 -11.17 -1.86
CA ASP A 148 -8.54 -11.88 -1.65
C ASP A 148 -9.55 -11.03 -0.84
N ARG A 149 -9.36 -9.72 -0.69
CA ARG A 149 -10.23 -8.83 0.11
C ARG A 149 -10.48 -7.49 -0.55
N ILE A 150 -11.77 -7.26 -0.81
CA ILE A 150 -12.42 -5.97 -1.03
C ILE A 150 -12.33 -5.16 0.27
N LYS A 151 -11.51 -4.09 0.30
CA LYS A 151 -11.57 -3.06 1.35
C LYS A 151 -12.60 -2.01 0.94
N LEU A 152 -13.88 -2.27 1.19
CA LEU A 152 -14.87 -1.19 1.21
C LEU A 152 -14.80 -0.51 2.57
N TRP A 153 -14.21 0.68 2.61
CA TRP A 153 -14.28 1.54 3.78
C TRP A 153 -15.75 1.92 4.04
N LYS A 154 -16.25 1.62 5.24
CA LYS A 154 -17.64 1.90 5.65
C LYS A 154 -18.05 3.38 5.55
N HIS A 155 -17.10 4.31 5.42
CA HIS A 155 -17.35 5.74 5.35
C HIS A 155 -17.74 6.27 3.95
N THR A 156 -17.75 5.43 2.91
CA THR A 156 -18.17 5.86 1.55
C THR A 156 -19.64 5.54 1.26
N LEU A 157 -20.35 4.88 2.18
CA LEU A 157 -21.74 4.44 2.01
C LEU A 157 -22.77 5.29 2.80
N GLU A 158 -22.37 6.45 3.32
CA GLU A 158 -23.27 7.45 3.92
C GLU A 158 -23.27 8.76 3.13
#